data_AF-A0A5M3MKE6-F1
#
_entry.id   AF-A0A5M3MKE6-F1
#
_cell.length_a   1.000
_cell.length_b   1.000
_cell.length_c   1.000
_cell.angle_alpha   90.00
_cell.angle_beta   90.00
_cell.angle_gamma   90.00
#
_symmetry.space_group_name_H-M   'P 1'
#
loop_
_entity.id
_entity.type
_entity.pdbx_description
1 polymer ?
#
loop_
_entity_poly.entity_id
_entity_poly.type
_entity_poly.pdbx_seq_one_letter_code
_entity_poly.pdbx_strand_id
1 'polypeptide(L)'
;IVRRNSIICPSGRGPGFCMAPDLNAEHGVDALKTLFLAKGVLGDWDRLGDGAACIMHAEAAKRKISSAFGLSYQSQTHTTPSTRALVFKVADKVKEHDLLTADSLRKNTHGVKPTVDLLNDGRARLRSQSIPAFNKRLELLQQGKEWTEDVDELPPMSITFTSDSDDVISSDDT
;
A
#
# COMPACT_ATOMS: atom_id res chain seq x y z
N ILE A 1 -20.70 23.38 -15.62
CA ILE A 1 -20.34 24.59 -16.40
C ILE A 1 -18.93 25.00 -16.02
N VAL A 2 -17.95 24.72 -16.89
CA VAL A 2 -16.57 25.20 -16.72
C VAL A 2 -16.54 26.64 -17.22
N ARG A 3 -16.17 27.59 -16.36
CA ARG A 3 -16.19 29.02 -16.69
C ARG A 3 -15.11 29.32 -17.74
N ARG A 4 -15.43 30.10 -18.79
CA ARG A 4 -14.53 30.43 -19.91
C ARG A 4 -13.23 31.15 -19.52
N ASN A 5 -13.11 31.61 -18.28
CA ASN A 5 -11.90 32.21 -17.71
C ASN A 5 -10.92 31.19 -17.09
N SER A 6 -11.24 29.89 -17.10
CA SER A 6 -10.36 28.80 -16.61
C SER A 6 -9.64 28.02 -17.74
N ILE A 7 -9.65 28.56 -18.97
CA ILE A 7 -9.08 27.94 -20.18
C ILE A 7 -7.56 28.18 -20.24
N ILE A 8 -6.85 27.82 -19.18
CA ILE A 8 -5.39 27.68 -19.25
C ILE A 8 -5.13 26.18 -19.19
N CYS A 9 -4.38 25.68 -20.18
CA CYS A 9 -4.00 24.28 -20.27
C CYS A 9 -2.50 24.15 -20.00
N PRO A 10 -2.09 23.92 -18.73
CA PRO A 10 -0.68 23.79 -18.37
C PRO A 10 -0.05 22.52 -18.96
N SER A 11 -0.87 21.57 -19.41
CA SER A 11 -0.38 20.31 -19.98
C SER A 11 0.34 20.47 -21.34
N GLY A 12 0.26 21.65 -21.96
CA GLY A 12 0.95 21.91 -23.23
C GLY A 12 0.39 21.14 -24.43
N ARG A 13 -0.81 20.53 -24.30
CA ARG A 13 -1.47 19.70 -25.33
C ARG A 13 -1.98 20.48 -26.56
N GLY A 14 -1.69 21.76 -26.68
CA GLY A 14 -2.09 22.61 -27.80
C GLY A 14 -3.46 23.30 -27.62
N PRO A 15 -3.86 24.17 -28.56
CA PRO A 15 -5.13 24.89 -28.50
C PRO A 15 -6.34 23.94 -28.61
N GLY A 16 -7.37 24.18 -27.80
CA GLY A 16 -8.61 23.39 -27.77
C GLY A 16 -8.72 22.37 -26.63
N PHE A 17 -7.62 22.11 -25.91
CA PHE A 17 -7.65 21.29 -24.70
C PHE A 17 -7.82 22.18 -23.47
N CYS A 18 -8.82 21.87 -22.64
CA CYS A 18 -9.01 22.48 -21.34
C CYS A 18 -8.93 21.41 -20.25
N MET A 19 -8.43 21.79 -19.09
CA MET A 19 -8.32 20.93 -17.91
C MET A 19 -9.25 21.49 -16.83
N ALA A 20 -9.79 20.62 -15.98
CA ALA A 20 -10.60 21.08 -14.86
C ALA A 20 -9.74 21.98 -13.93
N PRO A 21 -10.32 23.02 -13.29
CA PRO A 21 -9.56 23.96 -12.46
C PRO A 21 -8.76 23.31 -11.33
N ASP A 22 -9.30 22.23 -10.76
CA ASP A 22 -8.66 21.47 -9.67
C ASP A 22 -7.36 20.79 -10.14
N LEU A 23 -7.42 20.06 -11.26
CA LEU A 23 -6.26 19.45 -11.92
C LEU A 23 -5.23 20.49 -12.40
N ASN A 24 -5.68 21.68 -12.78
CA ASN A 24 -4.79 22.79 -13.15
C ASN A 24 -4.02 23.30 -11.91
N ALA A 25 -4.69 23.46 -10.78
CA ALA A 25 -4.05 23.83 -9.51
C ALA A 25 -3.06 22.75 -9.04
N GLU A 26 -3.45 21.47 -9.13
CA GLU A 26 -2.60 20.32 -8.80
C GLU A 26 -1.31 20.32 -9.65
N HIS A 27 -1.40 20.58 -10.95
CA HIS A 27 -0.21 20.68 -11.81
C HIS A 27 0.74 21.82 -11.40
N GLY A 28 0.22 22.99 -11.01
CA GLY A 28 1.05 24.08 -10.49
C GLY A 28 1.76 23.69 -9.20
N VAL A 29 1.05 23.03 -8.29
CA VAL A 29 1.58 22.54 -7.01
C VAL A 29 2.64 21.45 -7.22
N ASP A 30 2.43 20.52 -8.14
CA ASP A 30 3.40 19.46 -8.40
C ASP A 30 4.66 19.95 -9.12
N ALA A 31 4.54 20.98 -9.98
CA ALA A 31 5.70 21.67 -10.55
C ALA A 31 6.53 22.35 -9.45
N LEU A 32 5.87 23.04 -8.51
CA LEU A 32 6.50 23.61 -7.31
C LEU A 32 7.21 22.53 -6.48
N LYS A 33 6.52 21.42 -6.17
CA LYS A 33 7.11 20.30 -5.41
C LYS A 33 8.32 19.70 -6.12
N THR A 34 8.25 19.51 -7.44
CA THR A 34 9.35 18.92 -8.22
C THR A 34 10.61 19.79 -8.18
N LEU A 35 10.44 21.10 -8.35
CA LEU A 35 11.54 22.07 -8.27
C LEU A 35 12.10 22.20 -6.85
N PHE A 36 11.24 22.08 -5.83
CA PHE A 36 11.65 22.14 -4.43
C PHE A 36 12.37 20.86 -3.99
N LEU A 37 11.85 19.69 -4.34
CA LEU A 37 12.45 18.37 -4.06
C LEU A 37 13.83 18.23 -4.70
N ALA A 38 14.05 18.79 -5.90
CA ALA A 38 15.33 18.75 -6.58
C ALA A 38 16.47 19.46 -5.82
N LYS A 39 16.17 20.28 -4.79
CA LYS A 39 17.17 21.00 -4.00
C LYS A 39 17.54 20.36 -2.65
N GLY A 40 16.85 19.32 -2.21
CA GLY A 40 17.22 18.57 -1.00
C GLY A 40 17.23 19.41 0.29
N VAL A 41 18.26 19.20 1.14
CA VAL A 41 18.37 19.73 2.53
C VAL A 41 18.47 21.26 2.63
N LEU A 42 18.69 21.98 1.51
CA LEU A 42 18.88 23.44 1.48
C LEU A 42 17.64 24.21 0.99
N GLY A 43 16.46 23.60 1.08
CA GLY A 43 15.19 24.21 0.68
C GLY A 43 14.65 25.18 1.74
N ASP A 44 14.87 26.48 1.56
CA ASP A 44 14.26 27.54 2.37
C ASP A 44 13.00 28.11 1.72
N TRP A 45 12.01 28.50 2.53
CA TRP A 45 10.74 29.07 2.05
C TRP A 45 10.92 30.39 1.29
N ASP A 46 11.89 31.22 1.66
CA ASP A 46 12.16 32.49 0.94
C ASP A 46 12.59 32.22 -0.51
N ARG A 47 13.36 31.16 -0.73
CA ARG A 47 13.82 30.73 -2.06
C ARG A 47 12.73 30.05 -2.88
N LEU A 48 11.66 29.56 -2.25
CA LEU A 48 10.49 29.06 -2.97
C LEU A 48 9.83 30.19 -3.76
N GLY A 49 9.80 31.42 -3.21
CA GLY A 49 9.32 32.61 -3.92
C GLY A 49 10.11 32.90 -5.19
N ASP A 50 11.45 32.88 -5.09
CA ASP A 50 12.34 33.07 -6.25
C ASP A 50 12.19 31.94 -7.29
N GLY A 51 12.09 30.70 -6.81
CA GLY A 51 11.87 29.52 -7.64
C GLY A 51 10.52 29.55 -8.36
N ALA A 52 9.46 30.02 -7.69
CA ALA A 52 8.12 30.14 -8.24
C ALA A 52 8.08 31.10 -9.44
N ALA A 53 8.82 32.20 -9.39
CA ALA A 53 8.95 33.12 -10.54
C ALA A 53 9.59 32.44 -11.77
N CYS A 54 10.49 31.48 -11.54
CA CYS A 54 11.17 30.74 -12.61
C CYS A 54 10.35 29.57 -13.18
N ILE A 55 9.25 29.16 -12.54
CA ILE A 55 8.45 27.99 -12.95
C ILE A 55 7.95 28.12 -14.38
N MET A 56 7.49 29.30 -14.79
CA MET A 56 7.00 29.52 -16.15
C MET A 56 8.07 29.21 -17.19
N HIS A 57 9.32 29.59 -16.93
CA HIS A 57 10.45 29.34 -17.83
C HIS A 57 10.90 27.88 -17.77
N ALA A 58 10.94 27.28 -16.58
CA ALA A 58 11.29 25.86 -16.40
C ALA A 58 10.28 24.93 -17.10
N GLU A 59 8.99 25.18 -16.94
CA GLU A 59 7.93 24.42 -17.63
C GLU A 59 7.97 24.63 -19.15
N ALA A 60 8.24 25.85 -19.62
CA ALA A 60 8.45 26.09 -21.05
C ALA A 60 9.64 25.30 -21.62
N ALA A 61 10.76 25.23 -20.89
CA ALA A 61 11.93 24.44 -21.26
C ALA A 61 11.62 22.93 -21.26
N LYS A 62 10.96 22.44 -20.21
CA LYS A 62 10.52 21.05 -20.08
C LYS A 62 9.62 20.64 -21.25
N ARG A 63 8.64 21.47 -21.64
CA ARG A 63 7.78 21.20 -22.81
C ARG A 63 8.56 21.14 -24.11
N LYS A 64 9.52 22.04 -24.33
CA LYS A 64 10.39 22.02 -25.52
C LYS A 64 11.20 20.73 -25.59
N ILE A 65 11.78 20.31 -24.46
CA ILE A 65 12.52 19.05 -24.35
C ILE A 65 11.58 17.86 -24.61
N SER A 66 10.43 17.79 -23.93
CA SER A 66 9.45 16.71 -24.14
C SER A 66 9.02 16.63 -25.60
N SER A 67 8.75 17.76 -26.25
CA SER A 67 8.43 17.81 -27.68
C SER A 67 9.59 17.33 -28.57
N ALA A 68 10.82 17.74 -28.28
CA ALA A 68 12.00 17.32 -29.04
C ALA A 68 12.28 15.82 -28.94
N PHE A 69 11.98 15.21 -27.79
CA PHE A 69 12.13 13.78 -27.56
C PHE A 69 10.86 12.96 -27.89
N GLY A 70 9.80 13.59 -28.40
CA GLY A 70 8.53 12.91 -28.66
C GLY A 70 7.85 12.35 -27.40
N LEU A 71 8.22 12.86 -26.22
CA LEU A 71 7.67 12.43 -24.94
C LEU A 71 6.35 13.16 -24.70
N SER A 72 5.29 12.40 -24.41
CA SER A 72 4.02 12.98 -23.96
C SER A 72 4.17 13.52 -22.53
N TYR A 73 3.79 14.78 -22.28
CA TYR A 73 3.77 15.39 -20.94
C TYR A 73 3.01 14.56 -19.89
N GLN A 74 1.99 13.83 -20.33
CA GLN A 74 1.21 12.92 -19.51
C GLN A 74 0.70 11.81 -20.41
N SER A 75 0.78 10.55 -19.95
CA SER A 75 0.16 9.42 -20.63
C SER A 75 -1.30 9.77 -20.94
N GLN A 76 -1.70 9.67 -22.20
CA GLN A 76 -3.08 9.97 -22.61
C GLN A 76 -4.05 8.90 -22.14
N THR A 77 -3.54 7.70 -21.89
CA THR A 77 -4.28 6.59 -21.33
C THR A 77 -3.82 6.40 -19.89
N HIS A 78 -4.77 6.39 -18.95
CA HIS A 78 -4.56 5.80 -17.63
C HIS A 78 -4.45 4.27 -17.78
N THR A 79 -3.49 3.81 -18.58
CA THR A 79 -3.20 2.38 -18.68
C THR A 79 -2.31 2.05 -17.50
N THR A 80 -2.89 1.37 -16.51
CA THR A 80 -2.11 0.82 -15.40
C THR A 80 -0.97 -0.01 -15.99
N PRO A 81 0.30 0.35 -15.71
CA PRO A 81 1.43 -0.41 -16.24
C PRO A 81 1.34 -1.85 -15.74
N SER A 82 1.53 -2.82 -16.64
CA SER A 82 1.50 -4.22 -16.24
C SER A 82 2.69 -4.53 -15.34
N THR A 83 2.42 -4.82 -14.07
CA THR A 83 3.44 -5.21 -13.08
C THR A 83 3.76 -6.71 -13.12
N ARG A 84 3.12 -7.48 -14.02
CA ARG A 84 3.23 -8.94 -14.09
C ARG A 84 4.69 -9.41 -14.20
N ALA A 85 5.48 -8.78 -15.06
CA ALA A 85 6.90 -9.14 -15.24
C ALA A 85 7.74 -8.90 -13.97
N LEU A 86 7.44 -7.82 -13.24
CA LEU A 86 8.11 -7.52 -11.96
C LEU A 86 7.75 -8.54 -10.89
N VAL A 87 6.47 -8.93 -10.81
CA VAL A 87 6.01 -9.95 -9.85
C VAL A 87 6.75 -11.27 -10.07
N PHE A 88 6.87 -11.74 -11.32
CA PHE A 88 7.61 -12.97 -11.61
C PHE A 88 9.10 -12.84 -11.31
N LYS A 89 9.73 -11.70 -11.64
CA LYS A 89 11.14 -11.47 -11.30
C LYS A 89 11.41 -11.51 -9.80
N VAL A 90 10.50 -10.95 -8.99
CA VAL A 90 10.58 -11.03 -7.52
C VAL A 90 10.37 -12.47 -7.05
N ALA A 91 9.37 -13.18 -7.59
CA ALA A 91 9.12 -14.57 -7.25
C ALA A 91 10.31 -15.48 -7.59
N ASP A 92 10.94 -15.28 -8.74
CA ASP A 92 12.13 -16.02 -9.17
C ASP A 92 13.30 -15.75 -8.23
N LYS A 93 13.51 -14.50 -7.80
CA LYS A 93 14.56 -14.16 -6.82
C LYS A 93 14.29 -14.73 -5.44
N VAL A 94 13.04 -14.71 -5.00
CA VAL A 94 12.61 -15.36 -3.75
C VAL A 94 12.91 -16.86 -3.79
N LYS A 95 12.67 -17.51 -4.93
CA LYS A 95 12.95 -18.93 -5.13
C LYS A 95 14.45 -19.23 -5.25
N GLU A 96 15.20 -18.42 -5.98
CA GLU A 96 16.65 -18.55 -6.17
C GLU A 96 17.41 -18.47 -4.84
N HIS A 97 16.98 -17.58 -3.94
CA HIS A 97 17.58 -17.42 -2.62
C HIS A 97 16.93 -18.30 -1.53
N ASP A 98 16.01 -19.17 -1.92
CA ASP A 98 15.26 -20.06 -1.03
C ASP A 98 14.65 -19.32 0.18
N LEU A 99 14.14 -18.10 -0.03
CA LEU A 99 13.73 -17.23 1.08
C LEU A 99 12.49 -17.76 1.83
N LEU A 100 11.78 -18.71 1.23
CA LEU A 100 10.57 -19.33 1.79
C LEU A 100 10.87 -20.50 2.73
N THR A 101 12.10 -21.03 2.76
CA THR A 101 12.49 -22.05 3.72
C THR A 101 13.03 -21.40 4.99
N ALA A 102 12.67 -22.00 6.13
CA ALA A 102 13.21 -21.61 7.42
C ALA A 102 14.65 -22.13 7.52
N ASP A 103 15.61 -21.22 7.59
CA ASP A 103 17.03 -21.52 7.77
C ASP A 103 17.49 -20.94 9.11
N SER A 104 17.83 -21.82 10.04
CA SER A 104 18.31 -21.46 11.39
C SER A 104 19.69 -20.80 11.38
N LEU A 105 20.45 -20.89 10.28
CA LEU A 105 21.78 -20.31 10.14
C LEU A 105 21.76 -18.88 9.60
N ARG A 106 20.60 -18.35 9.19
CA ARG A 106 20.47 -16.95 8.76
C ARG A 106 20.71 -16.02 9.95
N LYS A 107 21.49 -14.95 9.72
CA LYS A 107 21.72 -13.90 10.72
C LYS A 107 20.39 -13.18 11.03
N ASN A 108 20.17 -12.84 12.30
CA ASN A 108 18.98 -12.13 12.82
C ASN A 108 17.67 -12.94 12.89
N THR A 109 17.72 -14.27 12.85
CA THR A 109 16.52 -15.12 12.93
C THR A 109 16.00 -15.33 14.36
N HIS A 110 16.77 -14.94 15.38
CA HIS A 110 16.40 -15.10 16.80
C HIS A 110 15.20 -14.18 17.15
N GLY A 111 13.97 -14.71 16.96
CA GLY A 111 12.71 -14.04 17.33
C GLY A 111 11.65 -13.98 16.23
N VAL A 112 11.98 -14.32 14.98
CA VAL A 112 10.98 -14.31 13.89
C VAL A 112 10.20 -15.62 13.91
N LYS A 113 8.89 -15.54 14.18
CA LYS A 113 7.99 -16.69 14.09
C LYS A 113 7.85 -17.10 12.61
N PRO A 114 7.97 -18.40 12.27
CA PRO A 114 7.76 -18.84 10.90
C PRO A 114 6.33 -18.53 10.45
N THR A 115 6.19 -18.02 9.22
CA THR A 115 4.88 -17.81 8.63
C THR A 115 4.22 -19.16 8.40
N VAL A 116 2.99 -19.32 8.91
CA VAL A 116 2.21 -20.55 8.72
C VAL A 116 1.88 -20.72 7.25
N ASP A 117 2.06 -21.93 6.72
CA ASP A 117 1.61 -22.27 5.38
C ASP A 117 0.08 -22.31 5.33
N LEU A 118 -0.51 -21.21 4.86
CA LEU A 118 -1.95 -21.03 4.79
C LEU A 118 -2.65 -22.07 3.92
N LEU A 119 -1.99 -22.63 2.90
CA LEU A 119 -2.60 -23.63 2.03
C LEU A 119 -2.68 -24.98 2.74
N ASN A 120 -1.62 -25.37 3.44
CA ASN A 120 -1.60 -26.62 4.19
C ASN A 120 -2.47 -26.53 5.45
N ASP A 121 -2.42 -25.43 6.20
CA ASP A 121 -3.31 -25.18 7.34
C ASP A 121 -4.78 -25.14 6.90
N GLY A 122 -5.07 -24.42 5.81
CA GLY A 122 -6.41 -24.38 5.21
C GLY A 122 -6.91 -25.76 4.80
N ARG A 123 -6.08 -26.58 4.16
CA ARG A 123 -6.42 -27.98 3.82
C ARG A 123 -6.67 -28.83 5.07
N ALA A 124 -5.86 -28.66 6.11
CA ALA A 124 -6.01 -29.39 7.36
C ALA A 124 -7.34 -29.02 8.05
N ARG A 125 -7.65 -27.72 8.17
CA ARG A 125 -8.91 -27.23 8.73
C ARG A 125 -10.12 -27.68 7.95
N LEU A 126 -10.05 -27.63 6.62
CA LEU A 126 -11.14 -28.04 5.75
C LEU A 126 -11.45 -29.54 5.93
N ARG A 127 -10.40 -30.36 6.09
CA ARG A 127 -10.54 -31.81 6.37
C ARG A 127 -11.03 -32.11 7.78
N SER A 128 -10.59 -31.37 8.80
CA SER A 128 -10.92 -31.66 10.20
C SER A 128 -12.26 -31.08 10.64
N GLN A 129 -12.65 -29.92 10.14
CA GLN A 129 -13.84 -29.19 10.60
C GLN A 129 -14.93 -29.14 9.53
N SER A 130 -14.61 -28.64 8.34
CA SER A 130 -15.63 -28.31 7.34
C SER A 130 -16.27 -29.55 6.69
N ILE A 131 -15.47 -30.52 6.25
CA ILE A 131 -15.99 -31.73 5.59
C ILE A 131 -16.83 -32.60 6.54
N PRO A 132 -16.38 -32.92 7.76
CA PRO A 132 -17.20 -33.70 8.69
C PRO A 132 -18.51 -33.00 9.06
N ALA A 133 -18.46 -31.69 9.33
CA ALA A 133 -19.66 -30.91 9.62
C ALA A 133 -20.64 -30.88 8.43
N PHE A 134 -20.12 -30.73 7.20
CA PHE A 134 -20.92 -30.79 5.99
C PHE A 134 -21.57 -32.17 5.79
N ASN A 135 -20.80 -33.24 5.96
CA ASN A 135 -21.31 -34.61 5.81
C ASN A 135 -22.39 -34.91 6.87
N LYS A 136 -22.18 -34.51 8.14
CA LYS A 136 -23.18 -34.63 9.22
C LYS A 136 -24.47 -33.86 8.89
N ARG A 137 -24.36 -32.66 8.33
CA ARG A 137 -25.52 -31.87 7.86
C ARG A 137 -26.26 -32.57 6.71
N LEU A 138 -25.52 -33.13 5.76
CA LEU A 138 -26.10 -33.83 4.63
C LEU A 138 -26.87 -35.09 5.06
N GLU A 139 -26.32 -35.85 6.01
CA GLU A 139 -26.99 -37.02 6.60
C GLU A 139 -28.27 -36.64 7.35
N LEU A 140 -28.24 -35.55 8.14
CA LEU A 140 -29.41 -35.07 8.86
C LEU A 140 -30.51 -34.58 7.92
N LEU A 141 -30.14 -33.91 6.83
CA LEU A 141 -31.06 -33.50 5.77
C LEU A 141 -31.73 -34.71 5.11
N GLN A 142 -30.96 -35.76 4.79
CA GLN A 142 -31.50 -37.01 4.23
C GLN A 142 -32.48 -37.72 5.18
N GLN A 143 -32.31 -37.55 6.49
CA GLN A 143 -33.20 -38.08 7.52
C GLN A 143 -34.38 -37.17 7.85
N GLY A 144 -34.48 -35.98 7.23
CA GLY A 144 -35.52 -35.00 7.52
C GLY A 144 -35.43 -34.37 8.91
N LYS A 145 -34.24 -34.39 9.53
CA LYS A 145 -34.00 -33.81 10.86
C LYS A 145 -33.43 -32.40 10.73
N GLU A 146 -33.87 -31.51 11.61
CA GLU A 146 -33.35 -30.15 11.67
C GLU A 146 -31.95 -30.12 12.28
N TRP A 147 -31.06 -29.30 11.72
CA TRP A 147 -29.72 -29.09 12.24
C TRP A 147 -29.78 -28.15 13.44
N THR A 148 -29.49 -28.67 14.63
CA THR A 148 -29.16 -27.83 15.80
C THR A 148 -27.67 -27.55 15.77
N GLU A 149 -27.27 -26.28 15.76
CA GLU A 149 -25.86 -25.93 16.01
C GLU A 149 -25.45 -26.46 17.38
N ASP A 150 -24.38 -27.25 17.40
CA ASP A 150 -23.72 -27.65 18.64
C ASP A 150 -23.24 -26.35 19.32
N VAL A 151 -23.98 -25.90 20.34
CA VAL A 151 -23.64 -24.70 21.12
C VAL A 151 -22.29 -24.98 21.79
N ASP A 152 -21.32 -24.11 21.53
CA ASP A 152 -19.97 -24.21 22.11
C ASP A 152 -20.06 -24.04 23.64
N GLU A 153 -20.00 -25.15 24.38
CA GLU A 153 -20.03 -25.20 25.86
C GLU A 153 -18.71 -24.72 26.49
N LEU A 154 -18.05 -23.70 25.93
CA LEU A 154 -16.88 -23.13 26.58
C LEU A 154 -17.34 -22.37 27.83
N PRO A 155 -16.86 -22.73 29.04
CA PRO A 155 -17.21 -22.02 30.26
C PRO A 155 -16.70 -20.56 30.16
N PRO A 156 -17.42 -19.59 30.73
CA PRO A 156 -17.02 -18.19 30.68
C PRO A 156 -15.62 -18.03 31.30
N MET A 157 -14.65 -17.56 30.51
CA MET A 157 -13.32 -17.23 31.02
C MET A 157 -13.41 -16.06 32.01
N SER A 158 -13.10 -16.31 33.28
CA SER A 158 -12.85 -15.25 34.25
C SER A 158 -11.50 -14.59 33.94
N ILE A 159 -11.53 -13.46 33.25
CA ILE A 159 -10.34 -12.62 33.05
C ILE A 159 -10.01 -12.00 34.40
N THR A 160 -9.00 -12.53 35.07
CA THR A 160 -8.49 -11.98 36.32
C THR A 160 -7.37 -11.01 35.95
N PHE A 161 -7.62 -9.71 36.08
CA PHE A 161 -6.57 -8.71 35.97
C PHE A 161 -5.80 -8.69 37.29
N THR A 162 -4.62 -9.29 37.32
CA THR A 162 -3.65 -9.02 38.38
C THR A 162 -3.11 -7.62 38.13
N SER A 163 -3.56 -6.65 38.91
CA SER A 163 -2.87 -5.37 39.02
C SER A 163 -1.56 -5.63 39.75
N ASP A 164 -0.44 -5.57 39.03
CA ASP A 164 0.87 -5.47 39.64
C ASP A 164 0.94 -4.10 40.34
N SER A 165 0.60 -4.11 41.62
CA SER A 165 0.89 -3.01 42.53
C SER A 165 2.30 -3.22 43.09
N ASP A 166 3.06 -2.14 43.06
CA ASP A 166 4.25 -1.86 43.88
C ASP A 166 5.64 -2.24 43.32
N ASP A 167 6.06 -1.57 42.24
CA ASP A 167 7.48 -1.19 42.09
C ASP A 167 7.74 0.09 42.92
N VAL A 168 8.01 -0.09 44.21
CA VAL A 168 8.61 0.95 45.06
C VAL A 168 10.06 1.14 44.60
N ILE A 169 10.31 2.20 43.82
CA ILE A 169 11.67 2.68 43.56
C ILE A 169 12.18 3.29 44.87
N SER A 170 12.98 2.53 45.63
CA SER A 170 13.79 3.08 46.72
C SER A 170 14.95 3.86 46.11
N SER A 171 14.89 5.18 46.16
CA SER A 171 16.05 6.05 45.94
C SER A 171 16.82 6.17 47.25
N ASP A 172 17.87 5.37 47.41
CA ASP A 172 18.97 5.61 48.33
C ASP A 172 20.22 4.97 47.72
N ASP A 173 21.13 5.79 47.19
CA ASP A 173 22.52 5.82 47.65
C ASP A 173 23.34 6.87 46.87
N THR A 174 24.11 7.60 47.68
CA THR A 174 25.19 8.58 47.49
C THR A 174 26.04 8.53 46.22
#